data_AF-A0A932WXQ2-F1
#
_entry.id   AF-A0A932WXQ2-F1
#
_cell.length_a   1.000
_cell.length_b   1.000
_cell.length_c   1.000
_cell.angle_alpha   90.00
_cell.angle_beta   90.00
_cell.angle_gamma   90.00
#
_symmetry.space_group_name_H-M   'P 1'
#
loop_
_entity.id
_entity.type
_entity.pdbx_description
1 polymer ?
#
loop_
_entity_poly.entity_id
_entity_poly.type
_entity_poly.pdbx_seq_one_letter_code
_entity_poly.pdbx_strand_id
1 'polypeptide(L)'
;MLPTGFAYIKRSVKLEFGSLTDQQPIGRYPIRPWIAEVFPEAFPNWQCEIIALEIERTFWEKATILHAEYHRPLNKPMRDRFSRHYADTAALANHSDIIEVIDHHTLRDKVVLWKNLFFRDSLANYAQAKPGTFHLVPRAERLPELQRDYQLMRDMYLNEPSSFNDILHVLTNLEHRINSRNVEFSYP
;
A
#
# COMPACT_ATOMS: atom_id res chain seq x y z
N MET A 1 -26.04 7.10 -24.66
CA MET A 1 -24.59 7.37 -24.61
C MET A 1 -24.07 6.72 -23.34
N LEU A 2 -23.11 5.78 -23.39
CA LEU A 2 -22.53 5.22 -22.17
C LEU A 2 -21.81 6.35 -21.43
N PRO A 3 -22.06 6.59 -20.13
CA PRO A 3 -21.51 7.73 -19.39
C PRO A 3 -20.00 7.79 -19.59
N THR A 4 -19.48 8.84 -20.19
CA THR A 4 -18.05 9.05 -20.39
C THR A 4 -17.36 8.84 -19.04
N GLY A 5 -16.61 7.74 -18.92
CA GLY A 5 -15.99 7.36 -17.65
C GLY A 5 -14.97 8.42 -17.22
N PHE A 6 -14.56 8.38 -15.96
CA PHE A 6 -13.48 9.26 -15.48
C PHE A 6 -12.21 9.07 -16.33
N ALA A 7 -11.57 10.16 -16.76
CA ALA A 7 -10.34 10.09 -17.57
C ALA A 7 -9.22 9.27 -16.88
N TYR A 8 -9.25 9.25 -15.54
CA TYR A 8 -8.34 8.46 -14.71
C TYR A 8 -8.66 6.95 -14.74
N ILE A 9 -9.93 6.54 -14.94
CA ILE A 9 -10.38 5.14 -14.94
C ILE A 9 -10.57 4.63 -16.36
N LYS A 10 -9.67 3.75 -16.80
CA LYS A 10 -9.83 3.07 -18.09
C LYS A 10 -10.93 2.02 -18.00
N ARG A 11 -11.76 1.89 -19.04
CA ARG A 11 -12.75 0.82 -19.18
C ARG A 11 -12.10 -0.51 -19.61
N SER A 12 -11.06 -0.93 -18.89
CA SER A 12 -10.38 -2.19 -19.11
C SER A 12 -9.79 -2.69 -17.80
N VAL A 13 -9.74 -4.02 -17.65
CA VAL A 13 -9.09 -4.68 -16.52
C VAL A 13 -7.70 -5.12 -16.97
N LYS A 14 -6.67 -4.62 -16.30
CA LYS A 14 -5.29 -5.10 -16.49
C LYS A 14 -5.01 -6.18 -15.45
N LEU A 15 -4.61 -7.37 -15.90
CA LEU A 15 -4.15 -8.44 -15.03
C LEU A 15 -2.63 -8.49 -15.07
N GLU A 16 -2.00 -8.50 -13.89
CA GLU A 16 -0.55 -8.60 -13.72
C GLU A 16 -0.21 -9.89 -12.98
N PHE A 17 0.73 -10.67 -13.51
CA PHE A 17 1.15 -11.95 -12.94
C PHE A 17 2.61 -11.84 -12.50
N GLY A 18 2.87 -12.13 -11.22
CA GLY A 18 4.24 -12.17 -10.66
C GLY A 18 4.64 -13.60 -10.28
N SER A 19 5.94 -13.88 -10.18
CA SER A 19 6.40 -15.19 -9.71
C SER A 19 6.11 -15.36 -8.21
N LEU A 20 5.37 -16.42 -7.87
CA LEU A 20 4.73 -16.70 -6.58
C LEU A 20 5.68 -17.19 -5.47
N THR A 21 6.92 -16.73 -5.41
CA THR A 21 7.93 -17.48 -4.64
C THR A 21 7.96 -17.20 -3.14
N ASP A 22 7.32 -16.12 -2.65
CA ASP A 22 6.87 -15.97 -1.25
C ASP A 22 5.77 -14.90 -1.15
N GLN A 23 4.52 -15.34 -1.11
CA GLN A 23 3.35 -14.51 -0.88
C GLN A 23 2.61 -15.02 0.35
N GLN A 24 3.25 -14.97 1.51
CA GLN A 24 2.65 -15.38 2.79
C GLN A 24 2.80 -14.27 3.84
N PRO A 25 1.87 -14.17 4.81
CA PRO A 25 0.64 -14.96 4.95
C PRO A 25 -0.48 -14.60 3.94
N ILE A 26 -1.37 -15.57 3.69
CA ILE A 26 -2.61 -15.44 2.89
C ILE A 26 -3.84 -15.87 3.69
N GLY A 27 -4.97 -15.27 3.34
CA GLY A 27 -6.29 -15.64 3.81
C GLY A 27 -7.25 -16.02 2.68
N ARG A 28 -8.38 -16.61 3.06
CA ARG A 28 -9.50 -16.96 2.19
C ARG A 28 -10.68 -16.06 2.53
N TYR A 29 -11.19 -15.35 1.54
CA TYR A 29 -12.17 -14.29 1.74
C TYR A 29 -13.36 -14.47 0.80
N PRO A 30 -14.60 -14.55 1.32
CA PRO A 30 -15.78 -14.49 0.47
C PRO A 30 -15.94 -13.08 -0.08
N ILE A 31 -16.21 -12.97 -1.39
CA ILE A 31 -16.51 -11.70 -2.04
C ILE A 31 -17.88 -11.72 -2.69
N ARG A 32 -18.54 -10.56 -2.68
CA ARG A 32 -19.81 -10.35 -3.38
C ARG A 32 -19.70 -9.09 -4.24
N PRO A 33 -19.97 -9.17 -5.55
CA PRO A 33 -19.99 -7.99 -6.39
C PRO A 33 -21.27 -7.20 -6.12
N TRP A 34 -21.21 -5.87 -6.11
CA TRP A 34 -22.40 -5.02 -5.89
C TRP A 34 -23.53 -5.27 -6.89
N ILE A 35 -23.22 -5.69 -8.13
CA ILE A 35 -24.25 -6.01 -9.11
C ILE A 35 -25.16 -7.17 -8.65
N ALA A 36 -24.65 -8.09 -7.84
CA ALA A 36 -25.42 -9.19 -7.24
C ALA A 36 -26.26 -8.74 -6.03
N GLU A 37 -26.04 -7.53 -5.52
CA GLU A 37 -26.92 -6.88 -4.54
C GLU A 37 -28.03 -6.10 -5.24
N VAL A 38 -27.72 -5.46 -6.37
CA VAL A 38 -28.70 -4.71 -7.18
C VAL A 38 -29.66 -5.65 -7.93
N PHE A 39 -29.18 -6.79 -8.42
CA PHE A 39 -29.98 -7.76 -9.19
C PHE A 39 -29.98 -9.15 -8.55
N PRO A 40 -30.55 -9.33 -7.34
CA PRO A 40 -30.46 -10.60 -6.61
C PRO A 40 -31.07 -11.77 -7.38
N GLU A 41 -32.13 -11.54 -8.16
CA GLU A 41 -32.80 -12.57 -8.97
C GLU A 41 -31.92 -13.12 -10.12
N ALA A 42 -31.00 -12.30 -10.65
CA ALA A 42 -30.05 -12.74 -11.68
C ALA A 42 -28.86 -13.51 -11.08
N PHE A 43 -28.67 -13.42 -9.77
CA PHE A 43 -27.53 -14.00 -9.04
C PHE A 43 -27.98 -14.78 -7.78
N PRO A 44 -28.95 -15.72 -7.88
CA PRO A 44 -29.66 -16.26 -6.71
C PRO A 44 -28.77 -17.06 -5.74
N ASN A 45 -27.65 -17.61 -6.22
CA ASN A 45 -26.72 -18.41 -5.42
C ASN A 45 -25.26 -17.98 -5.62
N TRP A 46 -25.02 -16.68 -5.87
CA TRP A 46 -23.65 -16.21 -6.10
C TRP A 46 -22.78 -16.39 -4.86
N GLN A 47 -21.69 -17.14 -5.01
CA GLN A 47 -20.66 -17.34 -4.01
C GLN A 47 -19.31 -17.37 -4.72
N CYS A 48 -18.36 -16.61 -4.19
CA CYS A 48 -16.99 -16.59 -4.69
C CYS A 48 -16.06 -16.40 -3.50
N GLU A 49 -15.10 -17.31 -3.34
CA GLU A 49 -14.01 -17.16 -2.39
C GLU A 49 -12.74 -16.83 -3.17
N ILE A 50 -11.98 -15.85 -2.67
CA ILE A 50 -10.67 -15.51 -3.19
C ILE A 50 -9.59 -15.80 -2.16
N ILE A 51 -8.39 -16.08 -2.66
CA ILE A 51 -7.19 -16.09 -1.86
C ILE A 51 -6.54 -14.73 -2.00
N ALA A 52 -6.27 -14.06 -0.87
CA ALA A 52 -5.61 -12.76 -0.83
C ALA A 52 -4.52 -12.75 0.23
N LEU A 53 -3.54 -11.85 0.09
CA LEU A 53 -2.56 -11.60 1.13
C LEU A 53 -3.28 -11.11 2.40
N GLU A 54 -2.84 -11.57 3.56
CA GLU A 54 -3.30 -11.00 4.81
C GLU A 54 -2.90 -9.52 4.91
N ILE A 55 -3.63 -8.78 5.75
CA ILE A 55 -3.49 -7.33 5.85
C ILE A 55 -2.08 -6.92 6.27
N GLU A 56 -1.44 -7.66 7.17
CA GLU A 56 -0.06 -7.43 7.63
C GLU A 56 0.96 -7.55 6.52
N ARG A 57 0.78 -8.52 5.61
CA ARG A 57 1.68 -8.71 4.47
C ARG A 57 1.50 -7.57 3.47
N THR A 58 0.24 -7.24 3.17
CA THR A 58 -0.10 -6.13 2.27
C THR A 58 0.45 -4.80 2.80
N PHE A 59 0.36 -4.56 4.11
CA PHE A 59 0.92 -3.39 4.77
C PHE A 59 2.43 -3.27 4.54
N TRP A 60 3.21 -4.31 4.85
CA TRP A 60 4.67 -4.24 4.69
C TRP A 60 5.11 -4.15 3.22
N GLU A 61 4.37 -4.77 2.30
CA GLU A 61 4.58 -4.60 0.85
C GLU A 61 4.38 -3.15 0.41
N LYS A 62 3.34 -2.47 0.91
CA LYS A 62 3.04 -1.06 0.60
C LYS A 62 4.04 -0.11 1.27
N ALA A 63 4.35 -0.32 2.54
CA ALA A 63 5.33 0.47 3.29
C ALA A 63 6.70 0.48 2.60
N THR A 64 7.16 -0.69 2.15
CA THR A 64 8.45 -0.80 1.44
C THR A 64 8.43 -0.19 0.03
N ILE A 65 7.27 -0.12 -0.64
CA ILE A 65 7.12 0.65 -1.89
C ILE A 65 7.35 2.15 -1.63
N LEU A 66 6.80 2.70 -0.54
CA LEU A 66 7.03 4.12 -0.19
C LEU A 66 8.49 4.39 0.16
N HIS A 67 9.13 3.47 0.92
CA HIS A 67 10.56 3.53 1.21
C HIS A 67 11.41 3.58 -0.06
N ALA A 68 11.11 2.69 -1.02
CA ALA A 68 11.81 2.67 -2.30
C ALA A 68 11.62 3.97 -3.08
N GLU A 69 10.42 4.55 -3.05
CA GLU A 69 10.16 5.82 -3.74
C GLU A 69 10.86 7.01 -3.06
N TYR A 70 10.98 7.03 -1.74
CA TYR A 70 11.77 8.04 -1.04
C TYR A 70 13.23 8.08 -1.54
N HIS A 71 13.81 6.90 -1.80
CA HIS A 71 15.17 6.76 -2.32
C HIS A 71 15.29 6.91 -3.84
N ARG A 72 14.18 7.05 -4.58
CA ARG A 72 14.21 7.28 -6.02
C ARG A 72 14.97 8.59 -6.32
N PRO A 73 16.00 8.56 -7.20
CA PRO A 73 16.72 9.77 -7.60
C PRO A 73 15.78 10.85 -8.17
N LEU A 74 16.02 12.12 -7.81
CA LEU A 74 15.18 13.25 -8.25
C LEU A 74 15.18 13.45 -9.78
N ASN A 75 16.26 13.06 -10.46
CA ASN A 75 16.36 13.13 -11.92
C ASN A 75 15.56 12.06 -12.65
N LYS A 76 14.98 11.08 -11.95
CA LYS A 76 14.03 10.12 -12.53
C LYS A 76 12.60 10.63 -12.32
N PRO A 77 11.71 10.57 -13.32
CA PRO A 77 10.32 10.96 -13.12
C PRO A 77 9.65 10.05 -12.08
N MET A 78 8.64 10.56 -11.38
CA MET A 78 7.76 9.72 -10.58
C MET A 78 7.01 8.77 -11.53
N ARG A 79 6.62 7.60 -11.03
CA ARG A 79 5.72 6.72 -11.80
C ARG A 79 4.33 7.35 -11.84
N ASP A 80 3.59 7.13 -12.92
CA ASP A 80 2.20 7.57 -13.00
C ASP A 80 1.35 6.93 -11.90
N ARG A 81 0.38 7.68 -11.37
CA ARG A 81 -0.63 7.19 -10.41
C ARG A 81 -0.02 6.64 -9.13
N PHE A 82 1.08 7.22 -8.68
CA PHE A 82 1.84 6.71 -7.55
C PHE A 82 1.28 7.17 -6.20
N SER A 83 0.54 8.28 -6.17
CA SER A 83 -0.13 8.79 -4.96
C SER A 83 -1.07 7.76 -4.30
N ARG A 84 -1.64 6.83 -5.07
CA ARG A 84 -2.45 5.72 -4.55
C ARG A 84 -1.73 4.89 -3.51
N HIS A 85 -0.42 4.69 -3.65
CA HIS A 85 0.35 3.92 -2.67
C HIS A 85 0.41 4.63 -1.31
N TYR A 86 0.46 5.96 -1.30
CA TYR A 86 0.43 6.75 -0.06
C TYR A 86 -0.95 6.66 0.61
N ALA A 87 -2.02 6.82 -0.19
CA ALA A 87 -3.39 6.70 0.32
C ALA A 87 -3.70 5.30 0.86
N ASP A 88 -3.32 4.25 0.12
CA ASP A 88 -3.51 2.85 0.54
C ASP A 88 -2.74 2.56 1.84
N THR A 89 -1.49 3.03 1.96
CA THR A 89 -0.67 2.80 3.16
C THR A 89 -1.26 3.51 4.37
N ALA A 90 -1.75 4.74 4.21
CA ALA A 90 -2.42 5.47 5.28
C ALA A 90 -3.75 4.80 5.70
N ALA A 91 -4.51 4.27 4.75
CA ALA A 91 -5.73 3.52 5.04
C ALA A 91 -5.42 2.24 5.83
N LEU A 92 -4.41 1.47 5.41
CA LEU A 92 -3.96 0.26 6.12
C LEU A 92 -3.46 0.59 7.53
N ALA A 93 -2.72 1.69 7.70
CA ALA A 93 -2.19 2.12 9.00
C ALA A 93 -3.26 2.41 10.05
N ASN A 94 -4.47 2.81 9.60
CA ASN A 94 -5.61 3.09 10.47
C ASN A 94 -6.48 1.85 10.75
N HIS A 95 -6.17 0.69 10.16
CA HIS A 95 -6.89 -0.55 10.43
C HIS A 95 -6.48 -1.13 11.79
N SER A 96 -7.45 -1.60 12.59
CA SER A 96 -7.23 -2.14 13.93
C SER A 96 -6.16 -3.22 13.95
N ASP A 97 -6.23 -4.14 13.00
CA ASP A 97 -5.39 -5.34 12.94
C ASP A 97 -3.92 -5.01 12.60
N ILE A 98 -3.65 -3.82 12.08
CA ILE A 98 -2.28 -3.36 11.77
C ILE A 98 -1.57 -2.78 12.98
N ILE A 99 -2.32 -2.33 14.01
CA ILE A 99 -1.74 -1.66 15.18
C ILE A 99 -0.70 -2.55 15.85
N GLU A 100 -0.97 -3.84 16.06
CA GLU A 100 -0.01 -4.77 16.70
C GLU A 100 1.09 -5.25 15.72
N VAL A 101 0.79 -5.28 14.42
CA VAL A 101 1.71 -5.73 13.37
C VAL A 101 2.89 -4.78 13.18
N ILE A 102 2.66 -3.47 13.35
CA ILE A 102 3.69 -2.44 13.16
C ILE A 102 4.89 -2.68 14.09
N ASP A 103 4.63 -3.15 15.30
CA ASP A 103 5.66 -3.39 16.32
C ASP A 103 6.35 -4.76 16.12
N HIS A 104 5.78 -5.65 15.31
CA HIS A 104 6.34 -6.96 14.96
C HIS A 104 7.16 -6.92 13.68
N HIS A 105 8.47 -6.74 13.85
CA HIS A 105 9.42 -6.54 12.76
C HIS A 105 9.73 -7.77 11.89
N THR A 106 9.41 -8.99 12.35
CA THR A 106 9.76 -10.22 11.63
C THR A 106 9.18 -10.28 10.22
N LEU A 107 7.92 -9.82 10.04
CA LEU A 107 7.30 -9.85 8.72
C LEU A 107 7.89 -8.79 7.78
N ARG A 108 8.20 -7.59 8.30
CA ARG A 108 8.95 -6.57 7.55
C ARG A 108 10.25 -7.17 7.02
N ASP A 109 11.03 -7.81 7.89
CA ASP A 109 12.36 -8.31 7.52
C ASP A 109 12.27 -9.38 6.43
N LYS A 110 11.25 -10.24 6.46
CA LYS A 110 10.96 -11.19 5.38
C LYS A 110 10.63 -10.49 4.06
N VAL A 111 9.74 -9.49 4.08
CA VAL A 111 9.38 -8.71 2.89
C VAL A 111 10.60 -7.99 2.30
N VAL A 112 11.40 -7.35 3.16
CA VAL A 112 12.61 -6.63 2.77
C VAL A 112 13.65 -7.57 2.18
N LEU A 113 13.88 -8.74 2.80
CA LEU A 113 14.78 -9.76 2.28
C LEU A 113 14.34 -10.23 0.89
N TRP A 114 13.05 -10.52 0.73
CA TRP A 114 12.48 -10.91 -0.56
C TRP A 114 12.66 -9.86 -1.64
N LYS A 115 12.35 -8.59 -1.33
CA LYS A 115 12.54 -7.49 -2.28
C LYS A 115 14.01 -7.30 -2.66
N ASN A 116 14.92 -7.43 -1.70
CA ASN A 116 16.37 -7.39 -1.95
C ASN A 116 16.88 -8.52 -2.85
N LEU A 117 16.24 -9.69 -2.84
CA LEU A 117 16.66 -10.83 -3.65
C LEU A 117 16.12 -10.76 -5.08
N PHE A 118 14.85 -10.39 -5.26
CA PHE A 118 14.14 -10.51 -6.54
C PHE A 118 13.96 -9.18 -7.28
N PHE A 119 13.98 -8.07 -6.55
CA PHE A 119 13.83 -6.73 -7.09
C PHE A 119 15.05 -5.88 -6.73
N ARG A 120 16.25 -6.40 -7.04
CA ARG A 120 17.54 -5.68 -6.92
C ARG A 120 17.55 -4.42 -7.79
N ASP A 121 16.81 -3.42 -7.37
CA ASP A 121 16.97 -2.04 -7.78
C ASP A 121 17.85 -1.41 -6.70
N SER A 122 19.11 -1.14 -7.03
CA SER A 122 20.04 -0.47 -6.12
C SER A 122 19.51 0.88 -5.62
N LEU A 123 18.52 1.44 -6.32
CA LEU A 123 17.87 2.71 -6.01
C LEU A 123 16.74 2.58 -4.98
N ALA A 124 16.22 1.38 -4.73
CA ALA A 124 15.15 1.16 -3.76
C ALA A 124 15.68 1.08 -2.30
N ASN A 125 17.00 0.88 -2.14
CA ASN A 125 17.71 0.88 -0.86
C ASN A 125 17.06 0.03 0.25
N TYR A 126 16.46 -1.11 -0.09
CA TYR A 126 15.74 -1.95 0.88
C TYR A 126 16.61 -2.42 2.06
N ALA A 127 17.94 -2.44 1.93
CA ALA A 127 18.84 -2.70 3.07
C ALA A 127 18.70 -1.68 4.22
N GLN A 128 18.16 -0.49 3.95
CA GLN A 128 17.85 0.55 4.94
C GLN A 128 16.36 0.58 5.34
N ALA A 129 15.54 -0.35 4.84
CA ALA A 129 14.14 -0.48 5.24
C ALA A 129 14.01 -1.19 6.61
N LYS A 130 14.56 -0.54 7.65
CA LYS A 130 14.67 -1.02 9.04
C LYS A 130 14.45 0.13 10.04
N PRO A 131 14.21 -0.15 11.33
CA PRO A 131 13.96 0.88 12.33
C PRO A 131 15.12 1.86 12.41
N GLY A 132 14.78 3.15 12.46
CA GLY A 132 15.71 4.27 12.52
C GLY A 132 16.07 4.84 11.14
N THR A 133 15.80 4.12 10.06
CA THR A 133 16.10 4.55 8.68
C THR A 133 14.95 4.31 7.70
N PHE A 134 13.77 3.89 8.19
CA PHE A 134 12.62 3.61 7.34
C PHE A 134 11.93 4.93 6.95
N HIS A 135 11.70 5.16 5.67
CA HIS A 135 10.93 6.32 5.18
C HIS A 135 9.59 5.91 4.57
N LEU A 136 8.54 6.65 4.92
CA LEU A 136 7.18 6.58 4.37
C LEU A 136 6.71 7.93 3.84
N VAL A 137 7.18 9.03 4.45
CA VAL A 137 6.88 10.38 4.00
C VAL A 137 7.73 10.68 2.75
N PRO A 138 7.13 11.21 1.67
CA PRO A 138 7.89 11.51 0.46
C PRO A 138 8.88 12.65 0.73
N ARG A 139 9.95 12.69 -0.07
CA ARG A 139 10.84 13.84 -0.11
C ARG A 139 10.07 15.12 -0.48
N ALA A 140 10.45 16.26 0.11
CA ALA A 140 9.77 17.53 -0.08
C ALA A 140 9.66 17.94 -1.57
N GLU A 141 10.68 17.62 -2.37
CA GLU A 141 10.73 17.91 -3.81
C GLU A 141 9.66 17.14 -4.60
N ARG A 142 9.13 16.04 -4.07
CA ARG A 142 8.09 15.21 -4.69
C ARG A 142 6.67 15.59 -4.28
N LEU A 143 6.50 16.34 -3.19
CA LEU A 143 5.18 16.70 -2.66
C LEU A 143 4.26 17.38 -3.69
N PRO A 144 4.72 18.37 -4.49
CA PRO A 144 3.83 19.03 -5.44
C PRO A 144 3.36 18.11 -6.57
N GLU A 145 4.19 17.15 -6.99
CA GLU A 145 3.85 16.17 -8.01
C GLU A 145 2.86 15.12 -7.46
N LEU A 146 3.12 14.62 -6.26
CA LEU A 146 2.23 13.67 -5.57
C LEU A 146 0.86 14.27 -5.25
N GLN A 147 0.81 15.53 -4.83
CA GLN A 147 -0.46 16.20 -4.52
C GLN A 147 -1.32 16.36 -5.78
N ARG A 148 -0.72 16.73 -6.91
CA ARG A 148 -1.41 16.82 -8.21
C ARG A 148 -1.93 15.46 -8.65
N ASP A 149 -1.10 14.42 -8.57
CA ASP A 149 -1.51 13.04 -8.88
C ASP A 149 -2.65 12.57 -7.98
N TYR A 150 -2.59 12.89 -6.67
CA TYR A 150 -3.63 12.56 -5.70
C TYR A 150 -4.97 13.22 -6.03
N GLN A 151 -4.95 14.51 -6.40
CA GLN A 151 -6.15 15.26 -6.80
C GLN A 151 -6.84 14.62 -8.01
N LEU A 152 -6.08 14.21 -9.02
CA LEU A 152 -6.61 13.53 -10.21
C LEU A 152 -7.22 12.16 -9.88
N MET A 153 -6.74 11.50 -8.82
CA MET A 153 -7.23 10.21 -8.38
C MET A 153 -8.50 10.29 -7.52
N ARG A 154 -8.83 11.44 -6.90
CA ARG A 154 -9.92 11.53 -5.91
C ARG A 154 -11.27 11.03 -6.44
N ASP A 155 -11.54 11.23 -7.73
CA ASP A 155 -12.74 10.76 -8.40
C ASP A 155 -12.89 9.22 -8.44
N MET A 156 -11.84 8.46 -8.09
CA MET A 156 -11.91 7.00 -7.97
C MET A 156 -12.60 6.51 -6.70
N TYR A 157 -12.63 7.33 -5.65
CA TYR A 157 -13.20 6.89 -4.37
C TYR A 157 -14.72 6.98 -4.43
N LEU A 158 -15.39 5.96 -3.89
CA LEU A 158 -16.84 5.92 -3.79
C LEU A 158 -17.39 6.95 -2.80
N ASN A 159 -16.58 7.26 -1.78
CA ASN A 159 -16.87 8.17 -0.69
C ASN A 159 -15.75 9.20 -0.62
N GLU A 160 -16.00 10.32 0.08
CA GLU A 160 -15.00 11.36 0.29
C GLU A 160 -13.72 10.77 0.94
N PRO A 161 -12.57 10.80 0.25
CA PRO A 161 -11.33 10.26 0.81
C PRO A 161 -10.65 11.30 1.71
N SER A 162 -9.82 10.82 2.66
CA SER A 162 -8.97 11.66 3.52
C SER A 162 -8.17 12.68 2.72
N SER A 163 -7.93 13.87 3.27
CA SER A 163 -7.15 14.86 2.54
C SER A 163 -5.70 14.40 2.35
N PHE A 164 -4.99 14.97 1.37
CA PHE A 164 -3.57 14.68 1.16
C PHE A 164 -2.73 15.01 2.41
N ASN A 165 -3.09 16.07 3.14
CA ASN A 165 -2.42 16.45 4.38
C ASN A 165 -2.66 15.42 5.49
N ASP A 166 -3.88 14.89 5.60
CA ASP A 166 -4.20 13.85 6.59
C ASP A 166 -3.43 12.56 6.30
N ILE A 167 -3.32 12.20 5.01
CA ILE A 167 -2.49 11.06 4.57
C ILE A 167 -1.04 11.26 5.02
N LEU A 168 -0.45 12.44 4.77
CA LEU A 168 0.92 12.74 5.21
C LEU A 168 1.07 12.71 6.73
N HIS A 169 0.07 13.19 7.48
CA HIS A 169 0.09 13.17 8.93
C HIS A 169 0.09 11.73 9.48
N VAL A 170 -0.78 10.87 8.95
CA VAL A 170 -0.81 9.43 9.30
C VAL A 170 0.54 8.77 9.00
N LEU A 171 1.09 9.00 7.81
CA LEU A 171 2.37 8.42 7.42
C LEU A 171 3.55 8.95 8.24
N THR A 172 3.51 10.22 8.64
CA THR A 172 4.51 10.80 9.54
C THR A 172 4.49 10.10 10.88
N ASN A 173 3.33 9.93 11.51
CA ASN A 173 3.21 9.24 12.79
C ASN A 173 3.63 7.77 12.69
N LEU A 174 3.26 7.11 11.59
CA LEU A 174 3.65 5.74 11.31
C LEU A 174 5.17 5.60 11.13
N GLU A 175 5.80 6.51 10.38
CA GLU A 175 7.25 6.53 10.20
C GLU A 175 7.98 6.68 11.53
N HIS A 176 7.51 7.58 12.40
CA HIS A 176 8.05 7.73 13.75
C HIS A 176 7.91 6.44 14.57
N ARG A 177 6.74 5.80 14.54
CA ARG A 177 6.51 4.54 15.27
C ARG A 177 7.42 3.42 14.78
N ILE A 178 7.51 3.20 13.47
CA ILE A 178 8.38 2.17 12.87
C ILE A 178 9.85 2.42 13.23
N ASN A 179 10.26 3.68 13.30
CA ASN A 179 11.65 4.05 13.59
C ASN A 179 11.97 4.16 15.08
N SER A 180 10.96 4.13 15.95
CA SER A 180 11.15 4.13 17.40
C SER A 180 11.82 2.82 17.81
N ARG A 181 12.92 2.90 18.57
CA ARG A 181 13.57 1.70 19.11
C ARG A 181 12.64 1.07 20.17
N ASN A 182 12.15 -0.14 19.91
CA ASN A 182 11.70 -1.00 21.01
C ASN A 182 12.94 -1.31 21.86
N VAL A 183 12.98 -0.74 23.07
CA VAL A 183 13.92 -1.18 24.11
C VAL A 183 13.46 -2.58 24.51
N GLU A 184 14.05 -3.61 23.92
CA GLU A 184 13.92 -4.97 24.46
C GLU A 184 14.49 -4.94 25.88
N PHE A 185 13.61 -4.96 26.87
CA PHE A 185 13.99 -5.28 28.24
C PHE A 185 14.46 -6.75 28.24
N SER A 186 15.76 -6.96 28.13
CA SER A 186 16.39 -8.22 28.50
C SER A 186 16.21 -8.38 30.00
N TYR A 187 15.33 -9.28 30.45
CA TYR A 187 15.36 -9.70 31.85
C TYR A 187 16.60 -10.56 32.09
N PRO A 188 17.30 -10.36 33.23
CA PRO A 188 18.54 -11.05 33.58
C PRO A 188 18.36 -12.55 33.82
#